data_AF-A0A5T2WMX6-F1
#
_entry.id   AF-A0A5T2WMX6-F1
#
_cell.length_a   1.000
_cell.length_b   1.000
_cell.length_c   1.000
_cell.angle_alpha   90.00
_cell.angle_beta   90.00
_cell.angle_gamma   90.00
#
_symmetry.space_group_name_H-M   'P 1'
#
loop_
_entity.id
_entity.type
_entity.pdbx_description
1 polymer ?
#
loop_
_entity_poly.entity_id
_entity_poly.type
_entity_poly.pdbx_seq_one_letter_code
_entity_poly.pdbx_strand_id
1 'polypeptide(L)'
;MSRRYFLIPAILLSLAAPAVLASEKDELALVMRQLDQLQASLDRAQTLSAQASGDGRFYFDYPRATGDIRAMKQGISQYLDPSRAQPRLPEGDAVSGQYRRERP
;
A
#
# COMPACT_ATOMS: atom_id res chain seq x y z
N MET A 1 -35.13 -4.52 -27.34
CA MET A 1 -34.09 -3.56 -26.87
C MET A 1 -33.10 -4.28 -25.98
N SER A 2 -31.81 -4.12 -26.28
CA SER A 2 -30.67 -4.90 -25.81
C SER A 2 -30.24 -4.58 -24.37
N ARG A 3 -29.92 -5.65 -23.63
CA ARG A 3 -29.32 -5.66 -22.28
C ARG A 3 -27.93 -5.02 -22.31
N ARG A 4 -27.64 -4.15 -21.33
CA ARG A 4 -26.27 -3.67 -21.04
C ARG A 4 -25.84 -4.27 -19.70
N TYR A 5 -25.07 -5.35 -19.79
CA TYR A 5 -24.39 -5.97 -18.66
C TYR A 5 -23.32 -4.99 -18.17
N PHE A 6 -23.44 -4.50 -16.94
CA PHE A 6 -22.37 -3.78 -16.25
C PHE A 6 -21.24 -4.78 -16.01
N LEU A 7 -20.22 -4.71 -16.86
CA LEU A 7 -18.95 -5.41 -16.69
C LEU A 7 -18.28 -4.86 -15.43
N ILE A 8 -18.27 -5.67 -14.36
CA ILE A 8 -17.35 -5.50 -13.25
C ILE A 8 -15.94 -5.66 -13.83
N PRO A 9 -15.03 -4.69 -13.73
CA PRO A 9 -13.64 -4.94 -14.07
C PRO A 9 -13.08 -5.92 -13.04
N ALA A 10 -12.87 -7.16 -13.47
CA ALA A 10 -12.10 -8.15 -12.74
C ALA A 10 -10.70 -7.57 -12.51
N ILE A 11 -10.38 -7.24 -11.27
CA ILE A 11 -9.00 -7.00 -10.85
C ILE A 11 -8.32 -8.37 -10.87
N LEU A 12 -7.75 -8.71 -12.02
CA LEU A 12 -6.79 -9.81 -12.14
C LEU A 12 -5.54 -9.40 -11.37
N LEU A 13 -5.47 -9.80 -10.11
CA LEU A 13 -4.23 -9.84 -9.36
C LEU A 13 -3.38 -10.96 -9.99
N SER A 14 -2.57 -10.64 -11.00
CA SER A 14 -1.62 -11.61 -11.58
C SER A 14 -0.44 -11.81 -10.63
N LEU A 15 -0.66 -12.57 -9.56
CA LEU A 15 0.40 -13.04 -8.68
C LEU A 15 0.94 -14.38 -9.21
N ALA A 16 1.63 -14.34 -10.34
CA ALA A 16 2.31 -15.51 -10.88
C ALA A 16 3.61 -15.07 -11.59
N ALA A 17 4.62 -14.70 -10.81
CA ALA A 17 5.99 -14.74 -11.29
C ALA A 17 6.51 -16.18 -11.13
N PRO A 18 7.21 -16.74 -12.13
CA PRO A 18 7.85 -18.05 -11.98
C PRO A 18 8.98 -17.91 -10.94
N ALA A 19 8.87 -18.63 -9.83
CA ALA A 19 9.90 -18.71 -8.78
C ALA A 19 11.11 -19.55 -9.22
N VAL A 20 11.68 -19.26 -10.40
CA VAL A 20 12.91 -19.88 -10.88
C VAL A 20 14.05 -18.91 -10.57
N LEU A 21 14.55 -19.02 -9.33
CA LEU A 21 15.82 -18.45 -8.83
C LEU A 21 15.93 -16.90 -8.80
N ALA A 22 14.92 -16.20 -8.28
CA ALA A 22 15.10 -14.81 -7.88
C ALA A 22 15.92 -14.74 -6.57
N SER A 23 16.90 -13.84 -6.50
CA SER A 23 17.60 -13.59 -5.23
C SER A 23 16.65 -12.91 -4.24
N GLU A 24 16.90 -13.02 -2.93
CA GLU A 24 16.11 -12.31 -1.90
C GLU A 24 15.98 -10.80 -2.22
N LYS A 25 17.03 -10.19 -2.78
CA LYS A 25 17.03 -8.78 -3.18
C LYS A 25 16.07 -8.50 -4.33
N ASP A 26 15.92 -9.43 -5.27
CA ASP A 26 14.98 -9.29 -6.40
C ASP A 26 13.52 -9.37 -5.92
N GLU A 27 13.24 -10.27 -4.96
CA GLU A 27 11.93 -10.38 -4.32
C GLU A 27 11.61 -9.10 -3.51
N LEU A 28 12.56 -8.58 -2.75
CA LEU A 28 12.35 -7.32 -2.02
C LEU A 28 12.21 -6.11 -2.95
N ALA A 29 12.91 -6.09 -4.09
CA ALA A 29 12.70 -5.08 -5.13
C ALA A 29 11.29 -5.20 -5.77
N LEU A 30 10.77 -6.42 -5.91
CA LEU A 30 9.38 -6.64 -6.33
C LEU A 30 8.39 -6.11 -5.29
N VAL A 31 8.61 -6.38 -4.00
CA VAL A 31 7.78 -5.85 -2.92
C VAL A 31 7.77 -4.32 -2.93
N MET A 32 8.92 -3.67 -3.13
CA MET A 32 8.98 -2.20 -3.25
C MET A 32 8.09 -1.66 -4.37
N ARG A 33 8.10 -2.30 -5.56
CA ARG A 33 7.22 -1.92 -6.67
C ARG A 33 5.75 -2.16 -6.36
N GLN A 34 5.41 -3.23 -5.64
CA GLN A 34 4.04 -3.49 -5.21
C GLN A 34 3.56 -2.45 -4.19
N LEU A 35 4.42 -2.03 -3.27
CA LEU A 35 4.12 -0.95 -2.33
C LEU A 35 3.89 0.39 -3.04
N ASP A 36 4.63 0.69 -4.11
CA ASP A 36 4.36 1.86 -4.97
C ASP A 36 2.99 1.77 -5.65
N GLN A 37 2.63 0.61 -6.18
CA GLN A 37 1.32 0.37 -6.79
C GLN A 37 0.19 0.50 -5.77
N LEU A 38 0.39 0.00 -4.55
CA LEU A 38 -0.57 0.14 -3.45
C LEU A 38 -0.75 1.61 -3.04
N GLN A 39 0.33 2.37 -2.88
CA GLN A 39 0.26 3.80 -2.59
C GLN A 39 -0.55 4.53 -3.66
N ALA A 40 -0.23 4.31 -4.94
CA ALA A 40 -0.96 4.93 -6.05
C ALA A 40 -2.44 4.54 -6.08
N SER A 41 -2.80 3.33 -5.63
CA SER A 41 -4.20 2.90 -5.53
C SER A 41 -4.94 3.57 -4.38
N LEU A 42 -4.27 3.78 -3.23
CA LEU A 42 -4.81 4.54 -2.11
C LEU A 42 -5.03 6.00 -2.49
N ASP A 43 -4.08 6.64 -3.19
CA ASP A 43 -4.20 8.03 -3.65
C ASP A 43 -5.41 8.21 -4.58
N ARG A 44 -5.61 7.26 -5.51
CA ARG A 44 -6.79 7.24 -6.38
C ARG A 44 -8.08 7.05 -5.57
N ALA A 45 -8.10 6.11 -4.64
CA ALA A 45 -9.27 5.86 -3.80
C ALA A 45 -9.61 7.08 -2.92
N GLN A 46 -8.61 7.79 -2.38
CA GLN A 46 -8.80 9.03 -1.63
C GLN A 46 -9.44 10.11 -2.51
N THR A 47 -8.96 10.25 -3.75
CA THR A 47 -9.48 11.21 -4.73
C THR A 47 -10.94 10.91 -5.10
N LEU A 48 -11.30 9.63 -5.25
CA LEU A 48 -12.68 9.21 -5.48
C LEU A 48 -13.56 9.44 -4.24
N SER A 49 -13.04 9.16 -3.05
CA SER A 49 -13.76 9.39 -1.79
C SER A 49 -14.00 10.88 -1.51
N ALA A 50 -13.12 11.77 -1.96
CA ALA A 50 -13.31 13.22 -1.82
C ALA A 50 -14.38 13.77 -2.77
N GLN A 51 -14.57 13.13 -3.93
CA GLN A 51 -15.60 13.47 -4.92
C GLN A 51 -16.97 12.88 -4.58
N ALA A 52 -16.98 11.70 -3.96
CA ALA A 52 -18.19 11.15 -3.40
C ALA A 52 -18.59 11.98 -2.18
N SER A 53 -19.75 12.63 -2.22
CA SER A 53 -20.34 13.36 -1.08
C SER A 53 -20.68 12.39 0.05
N GLY A 54 -19.67 11.90 0.77
CA GLY A 54 -19.78 10.78 1.69
C GLY A 54 -20.25 11.20 3.08
N ASP A 55 -21.57 11.07 3.31
CA ASP A 55 -22.27 11.18 4.61
C ASP A 55 -22.06 9.94 5.52
N GLY A 56 -20.92 9.26 5.35
CA GLY A 56 -20.60 8.06 6.13
C GLY A 56 -20.02 8.43 7.49
N ARG A 57 -20.56 7.86 8.57
CA ARG A 57 -20.01 7.99 9.93
C ARG A 57 -18.56 7.48 10.05
N PHE A 58 -18.21 6.51 9.21
CA PHE A 58 -16.89 5.90 9.13
C PHE A 58 -16.21 6.30 7.82
N TYR A 59 -14.92 6.59 7.88
CA TYR A 59 -14.08 6.88 6.72
C TYR A 59 -12.76 6.12 6.82
N PHE A 60 -12.12 5.90 5.67
CA PHE A 60 -10.80 5.28 5.60
C PHE A 60 -9.70 6.33 5.91
N ASP A 61 -8.79 6.00 6.83
CA ASP A 61 -7.68 6.88 7.22
C ASP A 61 -6.50 6.75 6.23
N TYR A 62 -6.63 7.44 5.08
CA TYR A 62 -5.60 7.44 4.03
C TYR A 62 -4.22 7.93 4.51
N PRO A 63 -4.10 9.02 5.31
CA PRO A 63 -2.81 9.46 5.83
C PRO A 63 -2.09 8.37 6.64
N ARG A 64 -2.81 7.64 7.51
CA ARG A 64 -2.23 6.55 8.29
C ARG A 64 -1.76 5.40 7.40
N ALA A 65 -2.60 4.92 6.50
CA ALA A 65 -2.24 3.82 5.59
C ALA A 65 -1.02 4.16 4.70
N THR A 66 -0.94 5.41 4.22
CA THR A 66 0.21 5.90 3.44
C THR A 66 1.47 6.01 4.30
N GLY A 67 1.32 6.38 5.57
CA GLY A 67 2.40 6.36 6.56
C GLY A 67 2.99 4.96 6.73
N ASP A 68 2.13 3.96 6.89
CA ASP A 68 2.56 2.56 7.08
C ASP A 68 3.25 2.01 5.82
N ILE A 69 2.76 2.33 4.61
CA ILE A 69 3.46 1.99 3.35
C ILE A 69 4.86 2.63 3.32
N ARG A 70 4.99 3.89 3.74
CA ARG A 70 6.28 4.58 3.77
C ARG A 70 7.25 3.93 4.77
N ALA A 71 6.77 3.57 5.96
CA ALA A 71 7.57 2.88 6.97
C ALA A 71 8.08 1.52 6.45
N MET A 72 7.21 0.74 5.80
CA MET A 72 7.60 -0.53 5.16
C MET A 72 8.66 -0.32 4.08
N LYS A 73 8.46 0.64 3.17
CA LYS A 73 9.44 0.98 2.13
C LYS A 73 10.78 1.40 2.72
N GLN A 74 10.77 2.19 3.78
CA GLN A 74 12.00 2.62 4.47
C GLN A 74 12.75 1.44 5.08
N GLY A 75 12.05 0.54 5.78
CA GLY A 75 12.66 -0.66 6.37
C GLY A 75 13.30 -1.58 5.33
N ILE A 76 12.60 -1.82 4.22
CA ILE A 76 13.14 -2.63 3.11
C ILE A 76 14.34 -1.92 2.46
N SER A 77 14.24 -0.61 2.21
CA SER A 77 15.35 0.16 1.63
C SER A 77 16.58 0.14 2.53
N GLN A 78 16.42 0.23 3.84
CA GLN A 78 17.52 0.18 4.79
C GLN A 78 18.18 -1.22 4.84
N TYR A 79 17.42 -2.29 4.63
CA TYR A 79 17.98 -3.63 4.53
C TYR A 79 18.73 -3.85 3.21
N LEU A 80 18.19 -3.36 2.09
CA LEU A 80 18.80 -3.50 0.77
C LEU A 80 20.07 -2.63 0.60
N ASP A 81 20.07 -1.44 1.19
CA ASP A 81 21.20 -0.50 1.24
C ASP A 81 21.53 -0.15 2.70
N PRO A 82 22.16 -1.08 3.44
CA PRO A 82 22.52 -0.83 4.83
C PRO A 82 23.56 0.28 4.86
N SER A 83 23.16 1.43 5.42
CA SER A 83 24.10 2.49 5.72
C SER A 83 25.26 1.89 6.53
N ARG A 84 26.50 2.12 6.08
CA ARG A 84 27.69 1.67 6.83
C ARG A 84 27.90 2.46 8.13
N ALA A 85 27.07 3.48 8.39
CA ALA A 85 27.03 4.21 9.65
C ALA A 85 26.09 3.52 10.64
N GLN A 86 26.47 3.52 11.92
CA GLN A 86 25.81 2.80 13.01
C GLN A 86 24.30 3.11 13.09
N PRO A 87 23.39 2.11 13.10
CA PRO A 87 21.95 2.35 13.05
C PRO A 87 21.47 2.98 14.36
N ARG A 88 20.91 4.18 14.29
CA ARG A 88 20.07 4.73 15.36
C ARG A 88 18.62 4.37 15.01
N LEU A 89 18.14 3.25 15.53
CA LEU A 89 16.71 2.92 15.46
C LEU A 89 15.92 4.02 16.18
N PRO A 90 14.96 4.69 15.51
CA PRO A 90 13.95 5.44 16.24
C PRO A 90 12.99 4.44 16.88
N GLU A 91 12.94 4.41 18.20
CA GLU A 91 11.92 3.68 18.97
C GLU A 91 10.54 4.25 18.61
N GLY A 92 9.77 3.58 17.74
CA GLY A 92 8.40 4.04 17.43
C GLY A 92 7.65 3.44 16.23
N ASP A 93 8.33 2.87 15.23
CA ASP A 93 7.69 2.45 13.95
C ASP A 93 7.01 1.07 14.00
N ALA A 94 6.16 0.84 15.00
CA ALA A 94 5.27 -0.33 14.99
C ALA A 94 4.05 -0.04 14.10
N VAL A 95 3.99 -0.69 12.93
CA VAL A 95 2.80 -0.71 12.06
C VAL A 95 1.61 -1.27 12.87
N SER A 96 0.74 -0.37 13.27
CA SER A 96 -0.32 -0.63 14.27
C SER A 96 -1.53 -1.42 13.76
N GLY A 97 -1.73 -1.54 12.43
CA GLY A 97 -2.82 -2.32 11.83
C GLY A 97 -4.26 -1.80 12.04
N GLN A 98 -4.46 -0.70 12.78
CA GLN A 98 -5.78 -0.14 13.08
C GLN A 98 -6.11 1.04 12.16
N TYR A 99 -6.69 0.77 11.00
CA TYR A 99 -6.94 1.80 9.98
C TYR A 99 -8.33 2.47 10.05
N ARG A 100 -9.15 2.13 11.05
CA ARG A 100 -10.53 2.64 11.18
C ARG A 100 -10.60 3.80 12.18
N ARG A 101 -11.30 4.87 11.82
CA ARG A 101 -11.57 6.05 12.67
C ARG A 101 -13.06 6.38 12.71
N GLU A 102 -13.51 6.98 13.81
CA GLU A 102 -14.86 7.53 14.01
C GLU A 102 -14.79 9.06 14.12
N ARG A 103 -15.84 9.77 13.70
CA ARG A 103 -15.99 11.23 13.93
C ARG A 103 -16.66 11.49 15.29
N PRO A 104 -16.28 12.56 16.01
CA PRO A 104 -16.98 13.00 17.22
C PRO A 104 -18.42 13.40 16.95
#